data_AF-A0A137S2I8-F1
#
_entry.id   AF-A0A137S2I8-F1
#
_cell.length_a   1.000
_cell.length_b   1.000
_cell.length_c   1.000
_cell.angle_alpha   90.00
_cell.angle_beta   90.00
_cell.angle_gamma   90.00
#
_symmetry.space_group_name_H-M   'P 1'
#
loop_
_entity.id
_entity.type
_entity.pdbx_description
1 polymer ?
#
loop_
_entity_poly.entity_id
_entity_poly.type
_entity_poly.pdbx_seq_one_letter_code
_entity_poly.pdbx_strand_id
1 'polypeptide(L)'
;MSGGIINNIDRRKKLINNVNYLIKSREETRTSLSNRTGITRTTIYNILDGKVKSVQNKTVERLADFFGTTCYIIENENIEDIEILDRTTAVHGNKNPSAVPIIDENELTKTIYKTIGELIITHPITYFFQNETNIIGVKVGNQLSDIFSINSILIIKRFSVPKSNELMLTLTNNQQLTIRRNRDDIHYTDKIIGIILEERLIDE
;
A
#
# COMPACT_ATOMS: atom_id res chain seq x y z
N MET A 1 43.70 -0.07 19.88
CA MET A 1 43.25 1.27 19.43
C MET A 1 42.58 1.27 18.04
N SER A 2 42.46 0.12 17.36
CA SER A 2 41.98 0.01 15.97
C SER A 2 40.44 -0.07 15.81
N GLY A 3 39.71 -0.49 16.84
CA GLY A 3 38.25 -0.71 16.75
C GLY A 3 37.39 0.57 16.64
N GLY A 4 37.79 1.66 17.29
CA GLY A 4 37.03 2.93 17.25
C GLY A 4 37.10 3.67 15.92
N ILE A 5 38.22 3.51 15.18
CA ILE A 5 38.42 4.14 13.87
C ILE A 5 37.58 3.43 12.81
N ILE A 6 37.53 2.09 12.86
CA ILE A 6 36.74 1.28 11.92
C ILE A 6 35.24 1.58 12.07
N ASN A 7 34.76 1.70 13.31
CA ASN A 7 33.35 2.04 13.59
C ASN A 7 32.95 3.43 13.06
N ASN A 8 33.80 4.45 13.25
CA ASN A 8 33.53 5.79 12.71
C ASN A 8 33.56 5.85 11.17
N ILE A 9 34.41 5.06 10.52
CA ILE A 9 34.44 4.99 9.05
C ILE A 9 33.17 4.33 8.50
N ASP A 10 32.69 3.26 9.15
CA ASP A 10 31.48 2.56 8.76
C ASP A 10 30.23 3.43 8.95
N ARG A 11 30.10 4.09 10.11
CA ARG A 11 29.00 5.05 10.38
C ARG A 11 28.96 6.19 9.36
N ARG A 12 30.12 6.73 8.99
CA ARG A 12 30.21 7.77 7.96
C ARG A 12 29.77 7.27 6.59
N LYS A 13 30.17 6.06 6.19
CA LYS A 13 29.73 5.46 4.92
C LYS A 13 28.21 5.25 4.90
N LYS A 14 27.64 4.73 6.00
CA LYS A 14 26.20 4.55 6.15
C LYS A 14 25.45 5.88 6.05
N LEU A 15 25.91 6.92 6.76
CA LEU A 15 25.33 8.26 6.64
C LEU A 15 25.30 8.76 5.20
N ILE A 16 26.41 8.65 4.47
CA ILE A 16 26.51 9.10 3.07
C ILE A 16 25.56 8.30 2.17
N ASN A 17 25.56 6.98 2.29
CA ASN A 17 24.71 6.10 1.50
C ASN A 17 23.23 6.38 1.77
N ASN A 18 22.86 6.44 3.05
CA ASN A 18 21.50 6.73 3.48
C ASN A 18 21.02 8.10 2.98
N VAL A 19 21.81 9.17 3.13
CA VAL A 19 21.38 10.49 2.65
C VAL A 19 21.25 10.50 1.12
N ASN A 20 22.17 9.88 0.37
CA ASN A 20 22.04 9.78 -1.09
C ASN A 20 20.80 9.00 -1.51
N TYR A 21 20.53 7.87 -0.85
CA TYR A 21 19.32 7.08 -1.07
C TYR A 21 18.06 7.90 -0.81
N LEU A 22 17.98 8.57 0.35
CA LEU A 22 16.82 9.34 0.78
C LEU A 22 16.54 10.57 -0.08
N ILE A 23 17.57 11.21 -0.64
CA ILE A 23 17.41 12.27 -1.65
C ILE A 23 16.71 11.70 -2.88
N LYS A 24 17.16 10.54 -3.37
CA LYS A 24 16.61 9.90 -4.56
C LYS A 24 15.20 9.36 -4.34
N SER A 25 14.96 8.65 -3.22
CA SER A 25 13.68 7.98 -2.96
C SER A 25 12.54 8.95 -2.64
N ARG A 26 12.86 10.16 -2.18
CA ARG A 26 11.88 11.22 -1.87
C ARG A 26 11.80 12.34 -2.90
N GLU A 27 12.46 12.18 -4.05
CA GLU A 27 12.53 13.20 -5.11
C GLU A 27 13.03 14.57 -4.62
N GLU A 28 13.87 14.56 -3.58
CA GLU A 28 14.49 15.76 -3.02
C GLU A 28 15.73 16.14 -3.82
N THR A 29 16.21 17.37 -3.63
CA THR A 29 17.44 17.86 -4.24
C THR A 29 18.42 18.32 -3.18
N ARG A 30 19.71 18.38 -3.52
CA ARG A 30 20.72 18.99 -2.63
C ARG A 30 20.38 20.45 -2.31
N THR A 31 19.68 21.13 -3.21
CA THR A 31 19.17 22.50 -3.02
C THR A 31 18.04 22.57 -2.00
N SER A 32 17.00 21.72 -2.13
CA SER A 32 15.89 21.69 -1.17
C SER A 32 16.36 21.28 0.21
N LEU A 33 17.28 20.30 0.29
CA LEU A 33 17.95 19.90 1.52
C LEU A 33 18.68 21.07 2.17
N SER A 34 19.48 21.83 1.42
CA SER A 34 20.19 23.00 1.94
C SER A 34 19.25 24.07 2.50
N ASN A 35 18.21 24.41 1.73
CA ASN A 35 17.27 25.46 2.08
C ASN A 35 16.47 25.14 3.35
N ARG A 36 16.05 23.88 3.52
CA ARG A 36 15.16 23.46 4.63
C ARG A 36 15.93 23.06 5.89
N THR A 37 17.16 22.57 5.76
CA THR A 37 18.01 22.20 6.92
C THR A 37 18.83 23.36 7.47
N GLY A 38 19.02 24.42 6.67
CA GLY A 38 19.99 25.48 6.97
C GLY A 38 21.45 25.00 6.95
N ILE A 39 21.74 23.83 6.35
CA ILE A 39 23.10 23.37 6.07
C ILE A 39 23.52 23.99 4.74
N THR A 40 24.73 24.54 4.66
CA THR A 40 25.21 25.15 3.41
C THR A 40 25.31 24.12 2.30
N ARG A 41 25.04 24.52 1.05
CA ARG A 41 25.21 23.65 -0.12
C ARG A 41 26.60 23.02 -0.15
N THR A 42 27.64 23.81 0.07
CA THR A 42 29.03 23.34 0.12
C THR A 42 29.23 22.22 1.14
N THR A 43 28.65 22.35 2.34
CA THR A 43 28.70 21.30 3.35
C THR A 43 27.98 20.03 2.88
N ILE A 44 26.79 20.16 2.27
CA ILE A 44 26.05 19.01 1.72
C ILE A 44 26.86 18.29 0.65
N TYR A 45 27.40 19.02 -0.34
CA TYR A 45 28.26 18.42 -1.37
C TYR A 45 29.47 17.72 -0.76
N ASN A 46 30.17 18.34 0.20
CA ASN A 46 31.32 17.73 0.83
C ASN A 46 30.98 16.46 1.61
N ILE A 47 29.81 16.40 2.25
CA ILE A 47 29.32 15.18 2.92
C ILE A 47 29.06 14.09 1.89
N LEU A 48 28.24 14.38 0.88
CA LEU A 48 27.79 13.37 -0.09
C LEU A 48 28.92 12.86 -0.98
N ASP A 49 29.90 13.70 -1.27
CA ASP A 49 31.11 13.32 -2.02
C ASP A 49 32.15 12.62 -1.13
N GLY A 50 31.89 12.45 0.17
CA GLY A 50 32.79 11.81 1.12
C GLY A 50 34.07 12.58 1.44
N LYS A 51 34.09 13.90 1.16
CA LYS A 51 35.25 14.81 1.34
C LYS A 51 35.48 15.23 2.80
N VAL A 52 34.51 15.02 3.69
CA VAL A 52 34.66 15.26 5.13
C VAL A 52 35.11 14.00 5.88
N LYS A 53 36.05 14.19 6.82
CA LYS A 53 36.54 13.14 7.73
C LYS A 53 35.49 12.70 8.75
N SER A 54 34.69 13.64 9.23
CA SER A 54 33.57 13.41 10.15
C SER A 54 32.49 14.47 9.93
N VAL A 55 31.26 14.12 10.27
CA VAL A 55 30.12 15.03 10.24
C VAL A 55 29.78 15.40 11.68
N GLN A 56 29.51 16.68 11.95
CA GLN A 56 29.12 17.14 13.28
C GLN A 56 27.73 16.63 13.65
N ASN A 57 27.52 16.24 14.91
CA ASN A 57 26.23 15.71 15.39
C ASN A 57 25.05 16.63 15.05
N LYS A 58 25.19 17.94 15.22
CA LYS A 58 24.14 18.92 14.87
C LYS A 58 23.76 18.90 13.38
N THR A 59 24.71 18.58 12.52
CA THR A 59 24.46 18.41 11.08
C THR A 59 23.72 17.11 10.83
N VAL A 60 24.09 16.03 11.52
CA VAL A 60 23.38 14.73 11.45
C VAL A 60 21.95 14.87 11.95
N GLU A 61 21.72 15.57 13.06
CA GLU A 61 20.39 15.88 13.60
C GLU A 61 19.52 16.58 12.56
N ARG A 62 20.02 17.67 11.95
CA ARG A 62 19.29 18.39 10.90
C ARG A 62 18.96 17.54 9.69
N LEU A 63 19.88 16.64 9.29
CA LEU A 63 19.62 15.70 8.20
C LEU A 63 18.55 14.68 8.61
N ALA A 64 18.63 14.13 9.81
CA ALA A 64 17.67 13.18 10.34
C ALA A 64 16.26 13.80 10.42
N ASP A 65 16.14 15.01 10.98
CA ASP A 65 14.89 15.76 11.09
C ASP A 65 14.26 16.03 9.72
N PHE A 66 15.07 16.45 8.74
CA PHE A 66 14.58 16.72 7.38
C PHE A 66 13.97 15.47 6.73
N PHE A 67 14.57 14.30 6.97
CA PHE A 67 14.12 13.04 6.40
C PHE A 67 13.12 12.29 7.29
N GLY A 68 12.72 12.86 8.43
CA GLY A 68 11.78 12.22 9.36
C GLY A 68 12.32 10.93 9.98
N THR A 69 13.63 10.87 10.26
CA THR A 69 14.30 9.72 10.87
C THR A 69 15.09 10.13 12.10
N THR A 70 15.81 9.19 12.73
CA THR A 70 16.67 9.47 13.89
C THR A 70 18.15 9.46 13.50
N CYS A 71 18.99 10.14 14.30
CA CYS A 71 20.44 10.08 14.14
C CYS A 71 20.97 8.64 14.23
N TYR A 72 20.35 7.81 15.06
CA TYR A 72 20.72 6.39 15.18
C TYR A 72 20.50 5.66 13.84
N ILE A 73 19.30 5.76 13.27
CA ILE A 73 18.95 5.06 12.03
C ILE A 73 19.83 5.54 10.87
N ILE A 74 19.98 6.85 10.71
CA ILE A 74 20.70 7.42 9.56
C ILE A 74 22.20 7.11 9.57
N GLU A 75 22.81 6.85 10.74
CA GLU A 75 24.23 6.53 10.87
C GLU A 75 24.54 5.04 11.02
N ASN A 76 23.62 4.21 11.51
CA ASN A 76 23.93 2.84 11.93
C ASN A 76 23.22 1.77 11.12
N GLU A 77 22.07 2.08 10.53
CA GLU A 77 21.25 1.14 9.76
C GLU A 77 21.38 1.38 8.25
N ASN A 78 21.03 0.38 7.43
CA ASN A 78 20.87 0.56 5.99
C ASN A 78 19.40 0.85 5.68
N ILE A 79 19.05 2.11 5.42
CA ILE A 79 17.66 2.52 5.21
C ILE A 79 17.09 1.91 3.93
N GLU A 80 17.92 1.76 2.90
CA GLU A 80 17.48 1.11 1.65
C GLU A 80 17.07 -0.34 1.90
N ASP A 81 17.87 -1.09 2.65
CA ASP A 81 17.53 -2.48 3.01
C ASP A 81 16.26 -2.55 3.86
N ILE A 82 16.07 -1.62 4.82
CA ILE A 82 14.86 -1.57 5.65
C ILE A 82 13.62 -1.30 4.78
N GLU A 83 13.68 -0.31 3.88
CA GLU A 83 12.55 0.02 3.01
C GLU A 83 12.29 -1.06 1.95
N ILE A 84 13.34 -1.71 1.43
CA ILE A 84 13.21 -2.86 0.54
C ILE A 84 12.60 -4.03 1.31
N LEU A 85 13.05 -4.31 2.53
CA LEU A 85 12.49 -5.37 3.36
C LEU A 85 11.01 -5.11 3.60
N ASP A 86 10.59 -3.92 4.04
CA ASP A 86 9.18 -3.57 4.24
C ASP A 86 8.34 -3.82 2.97
N ARG A 87 8.86 -3.40 1.81
CA ARG A 87 8.23 -3.65 0.50
C ARG A 87 8.21 -5.14 0.13
N THR A 88 9.26 -5.90 0.43
CA THR A 88 9.42 -7.30 -0.01
C THR A 88 8.83 -8.33 0.95
N THR A 89 8.83 -8.10 2.26
CA THR A 89 8.03 -8.88 3.22
C THR A 89 6.55 -8.67 3.01
N ALA A 90 6.13 -7.49 2.55
CA ALA A 90 4.78 -7.27 2.02
C ALA A 90 4.52 -8.03 0.69
N VAL A 91 5.54 -8.25 -0.14
CA VAL A 91 5.44 -9.06 -1.39
C VAL A 91 5.28 -10.56 -1.10
N HIS A 92 5.84 -11.08 -0.01
CA HIS A 92 5.64 -12.48 0.42
C HIS A 92 4.39 -12.70 1.28
N GLY A 93 3.48 -11.72 1.35
CA GLY A 93 2.17 -11.88 1.99
C GLY A 93 2.16 -11.78 3.52
N ASN A 94 3.29 -11.49 4.16
CA ASN A 94 3.33 -11.24 5.61
C ASN A 94 2.93 -9.78 5.92
N LYS A 95 1.67 -9.47 5.66
CA LYS A 95 1.06 -8.18 6.01
C LYS A 95 -0.21 -8.39 6.81
N ASN A 96 -0.54 -7.40 7.63
CA ASN A 96 -1.83 -7.37 8.30
C ASN A 96 -2.94 -7.33 7.24
N PRO A 97 -3.98 -8.18 7.37
CA PRO A 97 -5.09 -8.13 6.44
C PRO A 97 -5.90 -6.85 6.65
N SER A 98 -6.47 -6.35 5.56
CA SER A 98 -7.51 -5.34 5.61
C SER A 98 -8.81 -5.98 6.09
N ALA A 99 -9.47 -5.36 7.07
CA ALA A 99 -10.83 -5.72 7.43
C ALA A 99 -11.78 -5.35 6.27
N VAL A 100 -12.58 -6.31 5.83
CA VAL A 100 -13.51 -6.18 4.71
C VAL A 100 -14.91 -6.53 5.19
N PRO A 101 -15.91 -5.64 5.06
CA PRO A 101 -17.27 -5.95 5.46
C PRO A 101 -17.90 -6.98 4.50
N ILE A 102 -18.65 -7.93 5.05
CA ILE A 102 -19.43 -8.92 4.29
C ILE A 102 -20.88 -8.42 4.22
N ILE A 103 -21.37 -8.20 3.01
CA ILE A 103 -22.73 -7.76 2.73
C ILE A 103 -23.50 -8.92 2.12
N ASP A 104 -24.71 -9.19 2.61
CA ASP A 104 -25.63 -10.11 1.94
C ASP A 104 -26.03 -9.55 0.58
N GLU A 105 -26.09 -10.41 -0.45
CA GLU A 105 -26.46 -10.00 -1.80
C GLU A 105 -27.81 -9.25 -1.85
N ASN A 106 -28.76 -9.58 -0.97
CA ASN A 106 -30.09 -8.95 -0.92
C ASN A 106 -30.05 -7.53 -0.33
N GLU A 107 -29.00 -7.20 0.41
CA GLU A 107 -28.81 -5.89 1.02
C GLU A 107 -27.90 -4.99 0.19
N LEU A 108 -27.15 -5.57 -0.76
CA LEU A 108 -26.12 -4.90 -1.53
C LEU A 108 -26.60 -3.62 -2.19
N THR A 109 -27.76 -3.64 -2.85
CA THR A 109 -28.30 -2.44 -3.54
C THR A 109 -28.63 -1.29 -2.61
N LYS A 110 -28.96 -1.57 -1.34
CA LYS A 110 -29.28 -0.58 -0.30
C LYS A 110 -28.04 0.00 0.35
N THR A 111 -26.95 -0.75 0.38
CA THR A 111 -25.74 -0.41 1.15
C THR A 111 -24.53 -0.09 0.27
N ILE A 112 -24.61 -0.30 -1.05
CA ILE A 112 -23.47 -0.19 -1.97
C ILE A 112 -22.78 1.17 -1.93
N TYR A 113 -23.51 2.26 -1.63
CA TYR A 113 -22.95 3.61 -1.55
C TYR A 113 -22.48 4.02 -0.16
N LYS A 114 -22.69 3.19 0.88
CA LYS A 114 -22.14 3.44 2.21
C LYS A 114 -20.61 3.36 2.19
N THR A 115 -19.97 4.16 3.03
CA THR A 115 -18.52 4.11 3.19
C THR A 115 -18.10 2.77 3.82
N ILE A 116 -16.85 2.35 3.60
CA ILE A 116 -16.32 1.15 4.24
C ILE A 116 -16.42 1.26 5.77
N GLY A 117 -16.15 2.45 6.33
CA GLY A 117 -16.23 2.72 7.76
C GLY A 117 -17.63 2.46 8.35
N GLU A 118 -18.69 2.84 7.65
CA GLU A 118 -20.07 2.53 8.07
C GLU A 118 -20.38 1.03 7.99
N LEU A 119 -19.91 0.38 6.92
CA LEU A 119 -20.19 -1.03 6.66
C LEU A 119 -19.52 -1.94 7.68
N ILE A 120 -18.25 -1.70 8.04
CA ILE A 120 -17.53 -2.52 9.03
C ILE A 120 -18.12 -2.44 10.44
N ILE A 121 -18.86 -1.38 10.77
CA ILE A 121 -19.54 -1.23 12.06
C ILE A 121 -20.86 -2.02 12.07
N THR A 122 -21.51 -2.15 10.92
CA THR A 122 -22.89 -2.64 10.80
C THR A 122 -23.00 -4.06 10.25
N HIS A 123 -21.93 -4.61 9.70
CA HIS A 123 -21.90 -5.91 9.05
C HIS A 123 -20.76 -6.79 9.60
N PRO A 124 -20.88 -8.12 9.49
CA PRO A 124 -19.76 -9.02 9.73
C PRO A 124 -18.54 -8.64 8.88
N ILE A 125 -17.34 -9.00 9.34
CA ILE A 125 -16.11 -8.71 8.62
C ILE A 125 -15.35 -10.00 8.27
N THR A 126 -14.56 -9.91 7.21
CA THR A 126 -13.52 -10.87 6.83
C THR A 126 -12.20 -10.14 6.59
N TYR A 127 -11.17 -10.87 6.19
CA TYR A 127 -9.80 -10.37 6.10
C TYR A 127 -9.25 -10.51 4.69
N PHE A 128 -8.87 -9.42 4.04
CA PHE A 128 -8.27 -9.46 2.71
C PHE A 128 -6.79 -9.09 2.76
N PHE A 129 -5.94 -9.96 2.24
CA PHE A 129 -4.49 -9.82 2.38
C PHE A 129 -3.86 -9.04 1.23
N GLN A 130 -4.56 -8.63 0.16
CA GLN A 130 -3.95 -7.84 -0.92
C GLN A 130 -4.08 -6.32 -0.69
N ASN A 131 -3.31 -5.52 -1.43
CA ASN A 131 -3.25 -4.07 -1.24
C ASN A 131 -4.27 -3.38 -2.14
N GLU A 132 -5.54 -3.45 -1.75
CA GLU A 132 -6.65 -2.88 -2.51
C GLU A 132 -7.50 -1.98 -1.61
N THR A 133 -8.22 -1.05 -2.24
CA THR A 133 -9.08 -0.09 -1.54
C THR A 133 -10.54 -0.28 -1.96
N ASN A 134 -11.46 0.18 -1.10
CA ASN A 134 -12.89 0.16 -1.38
C ASN A 134 -13.45 -1.26 -1.67
N ILE A 135 -13.01 -2.24 -0.87
CA ILE A 135 -13.36 -3.64 -1.01
C ILE A 135 -14.52 -4.01 -0.11
N ILE A 136 -15.42 -4.85 -0.60
CA ILE A 136 -16.46 -5.52 0.18
C ILE A 136 -16.43 -7.03 -0.10
N GLY A 137 -16.87 -7.84 0.84
CA GLY A 137 -17.30 -9.20 0.57
C GLY A 137 -18.79 -9.20 0.25
N VAL A 138 -19.22 -9.92 -0.76
CA VAL A 138 -20.63 -10.17 -1.04
C VAL A 138 -20.91 -11.64 -0.77
N LYS A 139 -21.75 -11.93 0.21
CA LYS A 139 -22.22 -13.29 0.49
C LYS A 139 -23.29 -13.63 -0.53
N VAL A 140 -23.00 -14.64 -1.33
CA VAL A 140 -23.85 -15.09 -2.42
C VAL A 140 -24.79 -16.17 -1.92
N GLY A 141 -26.10 -15.90 -1.92
CA GLY A 141 -27.14 -16.82 -1.45
C GLY A 141 -27.79 -17.63 -2.58
N ASN A 142 -27.73 -17.11 -3.81
CA ASN A 142 -28.29 -17.74 -5.00
C ASN A 142 -27.21 -18.04 -6.05
N GLN A 143 -27.48 -18.95 -6.98
CA GLN A 143 -26.56 -19.18 -8.10
C GLN A 143 -26.51 -17.94 -9.00
N LEU A 144 -25.40 -17.18 -8.96
CA LEU A 144 -25.21 -15.99 -9.81
C LEU A 144 -24.56 -16.29 -11.16
N SER A 145 -23.79 -17.37 -11.26
CA SER A 145 -23.21 -17.92 -12.48
C SER A 145 -22.68 -19.32 -12.22
N ASP A 146 -22.45 -20.14 -13.26
CA ASP A 146 -21.88 -21.49 -13.12
C ASP A 146 -20.41 -21.50 -12.66
N ILE A 147 -19.79 -20.33 -12.48
CA ILE A 147 -18.37 -20.18 -12.14
C ILE A 147 -18.14 -20.15 -10.64
N PHE A 148 -19.10 -19.63 -9.88
CA PHE A 148 -18.98 -19.42 -8.44
C PHE A 148 -19.98 -20.29 -7.67
N SER A 149 -19.59 -20.67 -6.46
CA SER A 149 -20.37 -21.55 -5.59
C SER A 149 -21.45 -20.77 -4.84
N ILE A 150 -22.59 -21.40 -4.62
CA ILE A 150 -23.61 -20.90 -3.68
C ILE A 150 -22.99 -20.87 -2.28
N ASN A 151 -23.41 -19.91 -1.45
CA ASN A 151 -22.90 -19.68 -0.09
C ASN A 151 -21.42 -19.28 -0.02
N SER A 152 -20.80 -18.91 -1.14
CA SER A 152 -19.46 -18.33 -1.13
C SER A 152 -19.49 -16.83 -0.83
N ILE A 153 -18.33 -16.28 -0.50
CA ILE A 153 -18.10 -14.84 -0.39
C ILE A 153 -17.26 -14.41 -1.57
N LEU A 154 -17.81 -13.52 -2.40
CA LEU A 154 -17.07 -12.86 -3.46
C LEU A 154 -16.43 -11.59 -2.91
N ILE A 155 -15.11 -11.49 -2.99
CA ILE A 155 -14.39 -10.27 -2.65
C ILE A 155 -14.43 -9.33 -3.85
N ILE A 156 -14.99 -8.14 -3.68
CA ILE A 156 -15.30 -7.21 -4.77
C ILE A 156 -14.64 -5.86 -4.50
N LYS A 157 -13.91 -5.36 -5.50
CA LYS A 157 -13.46 -3.97 -5.55
C LYS A 157 -14.55 -3.08 -6.15
N ARG A 158 -15.23 -2.30 -5.31
CA ARG A 158 -16.40 -1.50 -5.74
C ARG A 158 -16.03 -0.43 -6.74
N PHE A 159 -16.97 -0.12 -7.64
CA PHE A 159 -16.92 0.98 -8.61
C PHE A 159 -15.66 1.00 -9.48
N SER A 160 -15.01 -0.16 -9.63
CA SER A 160 -13.82 -0.29 -10.44
C SER A 160 -14.18 -0.65 -11.87
N VAL A 161 -13.51 0.02 -12.79
CA VAL A 161 -13.70 -0.17 -14.22
C VAL A 161 -12.86 -1.39 -14.65
N PRO A 162 -13.50 -2.48 -15.13
CA PRO A 162 -12.82 -3.75 -15.38
C PRO A 162 -11.82 -3.63 -16.53
N LYS A 163 -10.62 -4.14 -16.35
CA LYS A 163 -9.64 -4.33 -17.43
C LYS A 163 -10.05 -5.54 -18.28
N SER A 164 -9.36 -5.75 -19.39
CA SER A 164 -9.65 -6.86 -20.29
C SER A 164 -9.67 -8.20 -19.54
N ASN A 165 -10.74 -8.98 -19.73
CA ASN A 165 -10.93 -10.34 -19.20
C ASN A 165 -11.13 -10.48 -17.68
N GLU A 166 -11.35 -9.39 -16.94
CA GLU A 166 -11.67 -9.43 -15.50
C GLU A 166 -13.15 -9.76 -15.26
N LEU A 167 -13.43 -10.60 -14.26
CA LEU A 167 -14.80 -10.88 -13.83
C LEU A 167 -15.36 -9.70 -13.05
N MET A 168 -16.60 -9.34 -13.33
CA MET A 168 -17.28 -8.22 -12.70
C MET A 168 -18.67 -8.63 -12.22
N LEU A 169 -19.07 -8.08 -11.09
CA LEU A 169 -20.44 -8.14 -10.62
C LEU A 169 -21.22 -6.95 -11.18
N THR A 170 -22.36 -7.24 -11.80
CA THR A 170 -23.26 -6.23 -12.36
C THR A 170 -24.65 -6.38 -11.78
N LEU A 171 -25.36 -5.26 -11.68
CA LEU A 171 -26.76 -5.20 -11.32
C LEU A 171 -27.55 -4.83 -12.56
N THR A 172 -28.41 -5.74 -13.01
CA THR A 172 -29.28 -5.51 -14.16
C THR A 172 -30.42 -4.56 -13.81
N ASN A 173 -31.14 -4.08 -14.83
CA ASN A 173 -32.34 -3.24 -14.64
C ASN A 173 -33.41 -3.88 -13.74
N ASN A 174 -33.48 -5.21 -13.76
CA ASN A 174 -34.45 -5.98 -12.98
C ASN A 174 -33.99 -6.18 -11.53
N GLN A 175 -32.97 -5.43 -11.07
CA GLN A 175 -32.36 -5.55 -9.74
C GLN A 175 -31.73 -6.92 -9.48
N GLN A 176 -31.39 -7.67 -10.54
CA GLN A 176 -30.73 -8.96 -10.41
C GLN A 176 -29.22 -8.81 -10.53
N LEU A 177 -28.50 -9.41 -9.60
CA LEU A 177 -27.05 -9.52 -9.64
C LEU A 177 -26.65 -10.58 -10.66
N THR A 178 -25.68 -10.26 -11.50
CA THR A 178 -25.16 -11.14 -12.54
C THR A 178 -23.67 -10.94 -12.70
N ILE A 179 -22.96 -12.01 -13.07
CA ILE A 179 -21.51 -11.99 -13.25
C ILE A 179 -21.19 -11.97 -14.74
N ARG A 180 -20.30 -11.07 -15.13
CA ARG A 180 -19.88 -10.88 -16.53
C ARG A 180 -18.36 -10.83 -16.62
N ARG A 181 -17.83 -11.12 -17.80
CA ARG A 181 -16.38 -11.11 -18.08
C ARG A 181 -16.00 -10.10 -19.14
N ASN A 182 -16.85 -9.92 -20.15
CA ASN A 182 -16.64 -8.95 -21.20
C ASN A 182 -17.53 -7.72 -20.98
N ARG A 183 -16.99 -6.53 -21.29
CA ARG A 183 -17.77 -5.29 -21.28
C ARG A 183 -18.79 -5.24 -22.41
N ASP A 184 -18.53 -5.93 -23.51
CA ASP A 184 -19.43 -5.98 -24.66
C ASP A 184 -20.77 -6.66 -24.32
N ASP A 185 -20.81 -7.45 -23.24
CA ASP A 185 -22.01 -8.13 -22.76
C ASP A 185 -22.85 -7.27 -21.80
N ILE A 186 -22.41 -6.03 -21.50
CA ILE A 186 -23.08 -5.14 -20.53
C ILE A 186 -24.09 -4.27 -21.26
N HIS A 187 -25.36 -4.35 -20.87
CA HIS A 187 -26.37 -3.43 -21.38
C HIS A 187 -26.12 -2.02 -20.83
N TYR A 188 -26.38 -0.96 -21.60
CA TYR A 188 -26.03 0.42 -21.24
C TYR A 188 -26.64 0.94 -19.92
N THR A 189 -27.67 0.27 -19.42
CA THR A 189 -28.37 0.58 -18.17
C THR A 189 -27.91 -0.27 -16.99
N ASP A 190 -27.16 -1.34 -17.23
CA ASP A 190 -26.63 -2.21 -16.17
C ASP A 190 -25.61 -1.42 -15.35
N LYS A 191 -25.66 -1.59 -14.02
CA LYS A 191 -24.71 -0.95 -13.12
C LYS A 191 -23.58 -1.91 -12.81
N ILE A 192 -22.35 -1.47 -13.06
CA ILE A 192 -21.16 -2.20 -12.61
C ILE A 192 -21.04 -1.97 -11.10
N ILE A 193 -21.19 -3.03 -10.31
CA ILE A 193 -20.97 -2.99 -8.87
C ILE A 193 -19.48 -2.96 -8.57
N GLY A 194 -18.71 -3.80 -9.26
CA GLY A 194 -17.25 -3.85 -9.11
C GLY A 194 -16.62 -5.07 -9.77
N ILE A 195 -15.30 -5.17 -9.59
CA ILE A 195 -14.49 -6.28 -10.10
C ILE A 195 -14.37 -7.35 -9.01
N ILE A 196 -14.51 -8.61 -9.37
CA ILE A 196 -14.34 -9.75 -8.47
C ILE A 196 -12.85 -10.08 -8.38
N LEU A 197 -12.30 -10.05 -7.17
CA LEU A 197 -10.88 -10.30 -6.90
C LEU A 197 -10.61 -11.75 -6.48
N GLU A 198 -11.54 -12.34 -5.73
CA GLU A 198 -11.37 -13.64 -5.07
C GLU A 198 -12.75 -14.23 -4.75
N GLU A 199 -12.86 -15.55 -4.77
CA GLU A 199 -13.95 -16.29 -4.14
C GLU A 199 -13.44 -16.98 -2.88
N ARG A 200 -14.25 -16.95 -1.82
CA ARG A 200 -14.02 -17.71 -0.59
C ARG A 200 -15.16 -18.67 -0.35
N LEU A 201 -14.81 -19.94 -0.26
CA LEU A 201 -15.72 -20.96 0.21
C LEU A 201 -15.88 -20.81 1.72
N ILE A 202 -17.12 -20.89 2.21
CA ILE A 202 -17.40 -20.98 3.64
C ILE A 202 -17.44 -22.49 3.93
N ASP A 203 -16.47 -22.99 4.68
CA ASP A 203 -16.54 -24.35 5.22
C ASP A 203 -17.70 -24.40 6.23
N GLU A 204 -18.64 -25.33 6.05
CA GLU A 204 -19.76 -25.57 6.98
C GLU A 204 -19.30 -26.20 8.31
#